data_AF-A0A645GS28-F1
#
_entry.id   AF-A0A645GS28-F1
#
_cell.length_a   1.000
_cell.length_b   1.000
_cell.length_c   1.000
_cell.angle_alpha   90.00
_cell.angle_beta   90.00
_cell.angle_gamma   90.00
#
_symmetry.space_group_name_H-M   'P 1'
#
loop_
_entity.id
_entity.type
_entity.pdbx_description
1 polymer ?
#
loop_
_entity_poly.entity_id
_entity_poly.type
_entity_poly.pdbx_seq_one_letter_code
_entity_poly.pdbx_strand_id
1 'polypeptide(L)' 'MNAVLARTINTGLSTILVIICILFLGGDAVRSFVFAMLIGVVVGTVTSLFIASPVAYAIMRKQDRKRQLEPQK' A
#
# COMPACT_ATOMS: atom_id res chain seq x y z
N MET A 1 5.96 -11.71 -11.91
CA MET A 1 6.18 -10.41 -11.23
C MET A 1 5.36 -9.26 -11.83
N ASN A 2 5.33 -9.07 -13.15
CA ASN A 2 4.62 -7.94 -13.78
C ASN A 2 3.10 -7.90 -13.52
N ALA A 3 2.41 -9.04 -13.41
CA ALA A 3 0.97 -9.05 -13.16
C ALA A 3 0.60 -8.51 -11.76
N VAL A 4 1.45 -8.73 -10.76
CA VAL A 4 1.22 -8.26 -9.38
C VAL A 4 1.54 -6.76 -9.28
N LEU A 5 2.65 -6.31 -9.88
CA LEU A 5 2.96 -4.87 -9.99
C LEU A 5 1.86 -4.12 -10.75
N ALA A 6 1.39 -4.66 -11.88
CA ALA A 6 0.33 -4.05 -12.65
C ALA A 6 -0.96 -3.93 -11.83
N ARG A 7 -1.35 -4.97 -11.07
CA ARG A 7 -2.53 -4.92 -10.19
C ARG A 7 -2.38 -3.88 -9.09
N THR A 8 -1.22 -3.80 -8.44
CA THR A 8 -0.94 -2.80 -7.39
C THR A 8 -0.98 -1.38 -7.94
N ILE A 9 -0.36 -1.15 -9.11
CA ILE A 9 -0.39 0.15 -9.78
C ILE A 9 -1.82 0.50 -10.20
N ASN A 10 -2.57 -0.43 -10.80
CA ASN A 10 -3.93 -0.15 -11.27
C ASN A 10 -4.89 0.16 -10.11
N THR A 11 -4.71 -0.51 -8.97
CA THR A 11 -5.55 -0.29 -7.78
C THR A 11 -5.19 1.03 -7.10
N GLY A 12 -3.90 1.35 -6.95
CA GLY A 12 -3.45 2.64 -6.40
C GLY A 12 -3.84 3.84 -7.30
N LEU A 13 -3.70 3.69 -8.62
CA LEU A 13 -4.08 4.71 -9.59
C LEU A 13 -5.60 4.98 -9.55
N SER A 14 -6.41 3.92 -9.45
CA SER A 14 -7.86 4.03 -9.33
C SER A 14 -8.27 4.77 -8.04
N THR A 15 -7.62 4.50 -6.90
CA THR A 15 -7.88 5.21 -5.64
C THR A 15 -7.58 6.71 -5.76
N ILE A 16 -6.47 7.08 -6.40
CA ILE A 16 -6.12 8.50 -6.64
C ILE A 16 -7.17 9.17 -7.53
N LEU A 17 -7.62 8.48 -8.58
CA LEU A 17 -8.64 8.97 -9.51
C LEU A 17 -9.98 9.21 -8.79
N VAL A 18 -10.41 8.28 -7.93
CA VAL A 18 -11.62 8.41 -7.11
C VAL A 18 -11.53 9.61 -6.16
N ILE A 19 -10.41 9.81 -5.48
CA ILE A 19 -10.24 10.94 -4.55
C ILE A 19 -10.32 12.27 -5.30
N ILE A 20 -9.73 12.37 -6.49
CA ILE A 20 -9.82 13.56 -7.35
C ILE A 20 -11.28 13.81 -7.75
N CYS A 21 -11.99 12.80 -8.24
CA CYS A 21 -13.41 12.93 -8.60
C CYS A 21 -14.26 13.42 -7.42
N ILE A 22 -14.05 12.90 -6.21
CA ILE A 22 -14.83 13.31 -5.04
C ILE A 22 -14.42 14.71 -4.54
N LEU A 23 -13.17 15.14 -4.71
CA LEU A 23 -12.77 16.52 -4.35
C LEU A 23 -13.46 17.58 -5.23
N PHE A 24 -13.67 17.28 -6.51
CA PHE A 24 -14.31 18.18 -7.47
C PHE A 24 -15.84 18.06 -7.51
N LEU A 25 -16.40 16.84 -7.40
CA LEU A 25 -17.86 16.60 -7.47
C LEU A 25 -18.53 16.35 -6.12
N GLY A 26 -17.77 16.19 -5.03
CA GLY A 26 -18.31 15.92 -3.70
C GLY A 26 -18.80 17.19 -3.00
N GLY A 27 -20.01 17.12 -2.43
CA GLY A 27 -20.58 18.21 -1.63
C GLY A 27 -19.89 18.41 -0.28
N ASP A 28 -20.22 19.50 0.41
CA ASP A 28 -19.53 19.94 1.65
C ASP A 28 -19.41 18.86 2.74
N ALA A 29 -20.42 18.01 2.89
CA ALA A 29 -20.44 16.95 3.89
C ALA A 29 -19.36 15.87 3.68
N VAL A 30 -19.01 15.55 2.43
CA VAL A 30 -18.00 14.53 2.10
C VAL A 30 -16.60 15.11 1.91
N ARG A 31 -16.49 16.42 1.70
CA ARG A 31 -15.19 17.07 1.46
C ARG A 31 -14.23 16.94 2.64
N SER A 32 -14.70 17.11 3.88
CA SER A 32 -13.88 16.94 5.09
C SER A 32 -13.39 15.50 5.29
N PHE A 33 -14.27 14.53 5.04
CA PHE A 33 -13.95 13.10 5.10
C PHE A 33 -12.93 12.70 4.04
N VAL A 34 -13.12 13.16 2.80
CA VAL A 34 -12.25 12.85 1.67
C VAL A 34 -10.88 13.52 1.83
N PHE A 35 -10.83 14.69 2.46
CA PHE A 35 -9.57 15.34 2.80
C PHE A 35 -8.75 14.51 3.80
N ALA A 36 -9.40 13.93 4.82
CA ALA A 36 -8.75 12.99 5.74
C ALA A 36 -8.28 11.71 5.03
N MET A 37 -9.10 11.15 4.14
CA MET A 37 -8.75 10.01 3.29
C MET A 37 -7.55 10.29 2.38
N LEU A 38 -7.48 11.49 1.78
CA LEU A 38 -6.35 11.91 0.94
C LEU A 38 -5.04 11.84 1.74
N ILE A 39 -5.01 12.44 2.93
CA ILE A 39 -3.84 12.42 3.80
C ILE A 39 -3.49 10.98 4.20
N GLY A 40 -4.48 10.18 4.61
CA GLY A 40 -4.30 8.77 4.97
C GLY A 40 -3.74 7.92 3.84
N VAL A 41 -4.23 8.10 2.61
CA VAL A 41 -3.73 7.40 1.42
C VAL A 41 -2.30 7.83 1.10
N VAL A 42 -1.99 9.13 1.10
CA VAL A 42 -0.62 9.61 0.83
C VAL A 42 0.38 9.03 1.84
N VAL A 43 0.08 9.15 3.14
CA VAL A 43 0.94 8.62 4.21
C VAL A 43 1.03 7.09 4.15
N GLY A 44 -0.10 6.41 3.90
CA GLY A 44 -0.17 4.96 3.79
C GLY A 44 0.59 4.41 2.58
N THR A 45 0.52 5.07 1.42
CA THR A 45 1.26 4.68 0.21
C THR A 45 2.76 4.85 0.41
N VAL A 46 3.20 5.98 0.97
CA VAL A 46 4.63 6.21 1.24
C VAL A 46 5.13 5.22 2.29
N THR A 47 4.37 4.97 3.36
CA THR A 47 4.74 3.99 4.39
C THR A 47 4.79 2.57 3.84
N SER A 48 3.83 2.17 3.01
CA SER A 48 3.80 0.83 2.41
C SER A 48 5.00 0.62 1.46
N LEU A 49 5.31 1.60 0.60
CA LEU A 49 6.45 1.49 -0.31
C LEU A 49 7.80 1.52 0.42
N PHE A 50 7.97 2.40 1.41
CA PHE A 50 9.26 2.58 2.09
C PHE A 50 9.48 1.67 3.29
N ILE A 51 8.47 1.40 4.11
CA ILE A 51 8.60 0.58 5.34
C ILE A 51 8.25 -0.88 5.06
N ALA A 52 7.17 -1.17 4.33
CA ALA A 52 6.75 -2.56 4.17
C ALA A 52 7.75 -3.38 3.33
N SER A 53 8.39 -2.78 2.33
CA SER A 53 9.38 -3.47 1.48
C SER A 53 10.63 -3.97 2.26
N PRO A 54 11.34 -3.15 3.05
CA PRO A 54 12.46 -3.64 3.85
C PRO A 54 12.03 -4.52 5.03
N VAL A 55 10.87 -4.24 5.64
CA VAL A 55 10.33 -5.08 6.72
C VAL A 55 9.98 -6.47 6.21
N ALA A 56 9.30 -6.58 5.08
CA ALA A 56 8.98 -7.85 4.45
C ALA A 56 10.26 -8.64 4.10
N TYR A 57 11.26 -7.96 3.52
CA TYR A 57 12.56 -8.57 3.23
C TYR A 57 13.26 -9.08 4.49
N ALA A 58 13.26 -8.30 5.59
CA ALA A 58 13.87 -8.69 6.85
C ALA A 58 13.17 -9.90 7.50
N ILE A 59 11.84 -9.96 7.44
CA ILE A 59 11.04 -11.08 7.95
C ILE A 59 11.29 -12.34 7.13
N MET A 60 11.25 -12.24 5.79
CA MET A 60 11.54 -13.35 4.89
C MET A 60 12.94 -13.91 5.13
N ARG A 61 13.95 -13.05 5.25
CA ARG A 61 15.34 -13.48 5.51
C ARG A 61 15.50 -14.19 6.86
N LYS A 62 14.74 -13.79 7.89
CA LYS A 62 14.69 -14.51 9.18
C LYS A 62 13.99 -15.87 9.05
N GLN A 63 12.91 -15.97 8.27
CA GLN A 63 12.22 -17.23 8.01
C GLN A 63 13.08 -18.20 7.19
N ASP A 64 13.78 -17.72 6.15
CA ASP A 64 14.71 -18.54 5.35
C ASP A 64 15.89 -19.02 6.20
N ARG A 65 16.45 -18.17 7.07
CA ARG A 65 17.51 -18.58 8.00
C ARG A 65 17.03 -19.62 9.01
N LYS A 66 15.79 -19.51 9.53
CA LYS A 66 15.21 -20.52 10.42
C LYS A 66 14.96 -21.85 9.71
N ARG A 67 14.45 -21.82 8.47
CA ARG A 67 14.28 -23.03 7.63
C ARG A 67 15.59 -23.73 7.27
N GLN A 68 16.71 -23.00 7.18
CA GLN A 68 18.03 -23.61 6.96
C GLN A 68 18.65 -24.19 8.25
N LEU A 69 18.25 -23.71 9.42
CA LEU A 69 18.70 -24.20 10.72
C LEU A 69 17.87 -25.39 11.24
N GLU A 70 16.66 -25.59 10.71
CA GLU A 70 15.90 -26.83 10.84
C GLU A 70 16.03 -27.64 9.54
N PRO A 71 17.15 -28.35 9.30
CA PRO A 71 17.14 -29.41 8.32
C PRO A 71 16.03 -30.38 8.73
N GLN A 72 15.05 -30.49 7.83
CA GLN A 72 13.95 -31.44 7.83
C GLN A 72 14.36 -32.73 8.55
N LYS A 73 13.74 -32.96 9.73
CA LYS A 73 13.91 -34.18 10.52
C LYS A 73 13.20 -35.35 9.84
#